data_AF-A0A0R3X5P8-F1
#
_entry.id   AF-A0A0R3X5P8-F1
#
_cell.length_a   1.000
_cell.length_b   1.000
_cell.length_c   1.000
_cell.angle_alpha   90.00
_cell.angle_beta   90.00
_cell.angle_gamma   90.00
#
_symmetry.space_group_name_H-M   'P 1'
#
loop_
_entity.id
_entity.type
_entity.pdbx_description
1 polymer ?
#
loop_
_entity_poly.entity_id
_entity_poly.type
_entity_poly.pdbx_seq_one_letter_code
_entity_poly.pdbx_strand_id
1 'polypeptide(L)'
;MARYKDIFDAIDHATSESCPNRLLAFAKVRSVVLGGAAAAQSAARQIINRFCNVAMENQRIGLWSLDLLQMCTLHGGDAFALALNSQDRLNDLLAFFLNPAKFKSISIQTQLKLLSLIQTWAITYKNTFSCNNFEYAYSRLKKSGVSSNVDGLRNLHWLPDRDVFGNFTESTPYNLQDVASEMSSENKQLHAELQTIYKMASELLATTSGEGEESKKQLSEASKRTLEIKQAVYASQAFWNDIIDHLETKSEDLEEIKLSVQRIFESMEQSITYCSNALKTESSVTPVSTRPFRPFTKLLKGRLLIVNGDSAVLLISQ
;
A
#
# COMPACT_ATOMS: atom_id res chain seq x y z
N MET A 1 16.45 7.94 -17.76
CA MET A 1 16.08 6.60 -18.27
C MET A 1 16.41 5.43 -17.34
N ALA A 2 17.21 5.60 -16.27
CA ALA A 2 17.60 4.51 -15.36
C ALA A 2 16.47 3.93 -14.46
N ARG A 3 15.64 4.79 -13.84
CA ARG A 3 14.61 4.35 -12.85
C ARG A 3 13.59 3.33 -13.34
N TYR A 4 13.33 3.24 -14.65
CA TYR A 4 12.32 2.32 -15.19
C TYR A 4 12.83 0.89 -15.39
N LYS A 5 14.14 0.71 -15.53
CA LYS A 5 14.75 -0.63 -15.56
C LYS A 5 14.74 -1.23 -14.16
N ASP A 6 15.01 -0.39 -13.15
CA ASP A 6 15.07 -0.78 -11.75
C ASP A 6 13.72 -1.37 -11.24
N ILE A 7 12.58 -0.79 -11.63
CA ILE A 7 11.26 -1.32 -11.21
C ILE A 7 10.91 -2.65 -11.89
N PHE A 8 11.32 -2.84 -13.14
CA PHE A 8 11.12 -4.11 -13.84
C PHE A 8 11.92 -5.23 -13.18
N ASP A 9 13.22 -4.99 -12.96
CA ASP A 9 14.11 -5.95 -12.32
C ASP A 9 13.66 -6.26 -10.87
N ALA A 10 13.17 -5.25 -10.13
CA ALA A 10 12.61 -5.45 -8.79
C ALA A 10 11.35 -6.34 -8.79
N ILE A 11 10.43 -6.16 -9.74
CA ILE A 11 9.22 -6.98 -9.86
C ILE A 11 9.56 -8.40 -10.31
N ASP A 12 10.48 -8.56 -11.26
CA ASP A 12 10.95 -9.87 -11.70
C ASP A 12 11.60 -10.64 -10.55
N HIS A 13 12.49 -9.99 -9.79
CA HIS A 13 13.09 -10.56 -8.60
C HIS A 13 12.05 -10.93 -7.54
N ALA A 14 11.12 -10.01 -7.22
CA ALA A 14 10.08 -10.22 -6.22
C ALA A 14 9.12 -11.38 -6.57
N THR A 15 8.96 -11.68 -7.86
CA THR A 15 8.08 -12.77 -8.32
C THR A 15 8.87 -14.00 -8.76
N SER A 16 10.19 -14.04 -8.59
CA SER A 16 11.01 -15.19 -8.93
C SER A 16 10.86 -16.33 -7.91
N GLU A 17 10.94 -17.57 -8.38
CA GLU A 17 11.02 -18.75 -7.50
C GLU A 17 12.30 -18.76 -6.65
N SER A 18 13.37 -18.11 -7.15
CA SER A 18 14.64 -18.01 -6.45
C SER A 18 14.70 -16.87 -5.43
N CYS A 19 13.60 -16.13 -5.21
CA CYS A 19 13.59 -15.01 -4.26
C CYS A 19 13.71 -15.55 -2.82
N PRO A 20 14.78 -15.21 -2.08
CA PRO A 20 15.04 -15.77 -0.75
C PRO A 20 14.18 -15.13 0.35
N ASN A 21 13.81 -13.86 0.19
CA ASN A 21 12.94 -13.14 1.12
C ASN A 21 11.98 -12.26 0.31
N ARG A 22 10.84 -12.83 -0.04
CA ARG A 22 9.86 -12.19 -0.92
C ARG A 22 9.08 -11.07 -0.26
N LEU A 23 8.87 -11.14 1.05
CA LEU A 23 8.30 -10.03 1.81
C LEU A 23 9.20 -8.79 1.74
N LEU A 24 10.52 -8.96 1.87
CA LEU A 24 11.47 -7.86 1.66
C LEU A 24 11.45 -7.34 0.22
N ALA A 25 11.42 -8.24 -0.76
CA ALA A 25 11.33 -7.82 -2.16
C ALA A 25 10.04 -7.02 -2.46
N PHE A 26 8.92 -7.41 -1.85
CA PHE A 26 7.65 -6.69 -1.92
C PHE A 26 7.76 -5.31 -1.25
N ALA A 27 8.39 -5.24 -0.08
CA ALA A 27 8.65 -3.96 0.60
C ALA A 27 9.46 -3.01 -0.31
N LYS A 28 10.51 -3.49 -0.97
CA LYS A 28 11.31 -2.69 -1.90
C LYS A 28 10.53 -2.21 -3.13
N VAL A 29 9.67 -3.06 -3.70
CA VAL A 29 8.78 -2.64 -4.79
C VAL A 29 7.84 -1.54 -4.31
N ARG A 30 7.27 -1.67 -3.10
CA ARG A 30 6.45 -0.62 -2.47
C ARG A 30 7.20 0.70 -2.34
N SER A 31 8.45 0.69 -1.89
CA SER A 31 9.30 1.89 -1.77
C SER A 31 9.43 2.62 -3.11
N VAL A 32 9.66 1.87 -4.20
CA VAL A 32 9.77 2.43 -5.54
C VAL A 32 8.43 3.01 -6.00
N VAL A 33 7.32 2.32 -5.75
CA VAL A 33 5.95 2.78 -6.09
C VAL A 33 5.62 4.11 -5.41
N LEU A 34 6.03 4.27 -4.14
CA LEU A 34 5.86 5.51 -3.38
C LEU A 34 6.71 6.67 -3.92
N GLY A 35 7.67 6.42 -4.81
CA GLY A 35 8.49 7.42 -5.48
C GLY A 35 7.74 8.36 -6.43
N GLY A 36 6.43 8.17 -6.64
CA GLY A 36 5.53 9.12 -7.31
C GLY A 36 4.71 8.52 -8.44
N ALA A 37 3.87 9.35 -9.07
CA ALA A 37 2.88 8.90 -10.07
C ALA A 37 3.48 8.14 -11.25
N ALA A 38 4.64 8.57 -11.78
CA ALA A 38 5.29 7.88 -12.89
C ALA A 38 5.81 6.48 -12.50
N ALA A 39 6.33 6.33 -11.28
CA ALA A 39 6.76 5.04 -10.75
C ALA A 39 5.56 4.12 -10.52
N ALA A 40 4.49 4.65 -9.92
CA ALA A 40 3.23 3.94 -9.72
C ALA A 40 2.61 3.44 -11.03
N GLN A 41 2.57 4.29 -12.07
CA GLN A 41 2.12 3.90 -13.41
C GLN A 41 2.95 2.78 -14.02
N SER A 42 4.28 2.91 -13.95
CA SER A 42 5.19 1.88 -14.45
C SER A 42 5.00 0.56 -13.70
N ALA A 43 4.96 0.59 -12.37
CA ALA A 43 4.80 -0.60 -11.55
C ALA A 43 3.48 -1.33 -11.84
N ALA A 44 2.35 -0.60 -11.85
CA ALA A 44 1.03 -1.19 -12.15
C ALA A 44 1.03 -1.89 -13.52
N ARG A 45 1.63 -1.26 -14.54
CA ARG A 45 1.77 -1.87 -15.87
C ARG A 45 2.64 -3.13 -15.83
N GLN A 46 3.80 -3.07 -15.19
CA GLN A 46 4.76 -4.18 -15.20
C GLN A 46 4.28 -5.39 -14.40
N ILE A 47 3.60 -5.18 -13.26
CA ILE A 47 2.99 -6.26 -12.47
C ILE A 47 1.91 -6.99 -13.29
N ILE A 48 1.03 -6.24 -13.97
CA ILE A 48 0.00 -6.83 -14.85
C ILE A 48 0.64 -7.60 -16.00
N ASN A 49 1.65 -7.04 -16.65
CA ASN A 49 2.35 -7.72 -17.74
C ASN A 49 3.00 -9.02 -17.26
N ARG A 50 3.66 -8.99 -16.10
CA ARG A 50 4.27 -10.17 -15.48
C ARG A 50 3.23 -11.26 -15.25
N PHE A 51 2.09 -10.92 -14.66
CA PHE A 51 0.97 -11.84 -14.49
C PHE A 51 0.49 -12.40 -15.83
N CYS A 52 0.11 -11.54 -16.77
CA CYS A 52 -0.51 -11.94 -18.03
C CYS A 52 0.40 -12.81 -18.91
N ASN A 53 1.72 -12.63 -18.81
CA ASN A 53 2.70 -13.36 -19.62
C ASN A 53 3.13 -14.68 -18.97
N VAL A 54 3.21 -14.77 -17.64
CA VAL A 54 3.87 -15.90 -16.96
C VAL A 54 2.88 -16.80 -16.20
N ALA A 55 1.69 -16.32 -15.84
CA ALA A 55 0.78 -17.07 -14.96
C ALA A 55 0.34 -18.44 -15.51
N MET A 56 0.32 -18.62 -16.83
CA MET A 56 -0.03 -19.91 -17.46
C MET A 56 1.13 -20.92 -17.40
N GLU A 57 2.38 -20.44 -17.41
CA GLU A 57 3.58 -21.27 -17.39
C GLU A 57 4.01 -21.59 -15.96
N ASN A 58 3.87 -20.62 -15.05
CA ASN A 58 4.18 -20.77 -13.65
C ASN A 58 3.09 -20.13 -12.77
N GLN A 59 2.27 -20.98 -12.18
CA GLN A 59 1.13 -20.57 -11.35
C GLN A 59 1.56 -19.85 -10.06
N ARG A 60 2.74 -20.16 -9.50
CA ARG A 60 3.27 -19.46 -8.31
C ARG A 60 3.64 -18.03 -8.64
N ILE A 61 4.36 -17.82 -9.74
CA ILE A 61 4.68 -16.47 -10.24
C ILE A 61 3.39 -15.69 -10.52
N GLY A 62 2.39 -16.36 -11.10
CA GLY A 62 1.05 -15.80 -11.27
C GLY A 62 0.44 -15.33 -9.96
N LEU A 63 0.40 -16.17 -8.93
CA LEU A 63 -0.15 -15.84 -7.62
C LEU A 63 0.64 -14.69 -6.94
N TRP A 64 1.96 -14.77 -6.88
CA TRP A 64 2.80 -13.72 -6.28
C TRP A 64 2.67 -12.38 -7.01
N SER A 65 2.44 -12.39 -8.33
CA SER A 65 2.16 -11.15 -9.07
C SER A 65 0.85 -10.50 -8.59
N LEU A 66 -0.16 -11.31 -8.27
CA LEU A 66 -1.43 -10.81 -7.73
C LEU A 66 -1.33 -10.37 -6.27
N ASP A 67 -0.53 -11.07 -5.46
CA ASP A 67 -0.21 -10.66 -4.09
C ASP A 67 0.52 -9.31 -4.08
N LEU A 68 1.49 -9.14 -4.98
CA LEU A 68 2.20 -7.87 -5.16
C LEU A 68 1.26 -6.75 -5.63
N LEU A 69 0.34 -7.06 -6.55
CA LEU A 69 -0.69 -6.12 -7.01
C LEU A 69 -1.60 -5.69 -5.85
N GLN A 70 -2.05 -6.64 -5.02
CA GLN A 70 -2.84 -6.35 -3.83
C GLN A 70 -2.07 -5.48 -2.84
N MET A 71 -0.85 -5.88 -2.49
CA MET A 71 0.03 -5.14 -1.58
C MET A 71 0.19 -3.69 -2.05
N CYS A 72 0.49 -3.46 -3.33
CA CYS A 72 0.65 -2.11 -3.85
C CYS A 72 -0.67 -1.31 -3.86
N THR A 73 -1.84 -1.94 -4.05
CA THR A 73 -3.12 -1.21 -3.91
C THR A 73 -3.42 -0.80 -2.47
N LEU A 74 -2.98 -1.59 -1.50
CA LEU A 74 -3.18 -1.33 -0.07
C LEU A 74 -2.16 -0.32 0.47
N HIS A 75 -0.91 -0.46 0.05
CA HIS A 75 0.24 0.14 0.73
C HIS A 75 1.14 0.98 -0.19
N GLY A 76 0.86 1.04 -1.49
CA GLY A 76 1.58 1.85 -2.50
C GLY A 76 1.02 3.26 -2.69
N GLY A 77 0.00 3.64 -1.91
CA GLY A 77 -0.63 4.97 -1.96
C GLY A 77 -1.61 5.18 -3.12
N ASP A 78 -2.33 6.31 -3.08
CA ASP A 78 -3.43 6.63 -4.00
C ASP A 78 -2.98 6.68 -5.47
N ALA A 79 -1.73 7.07 -5.74
CA ALA A 79 -1.18 7.12 -7.09
C ALA A 79 -1.14 5.75 -7.76
N PHE A 80 -0.88 4.68 -7.01
CA PHE A 80 -0.90 3.31 -7.53
C PHE A 80 -2.31 2.84 -7.83
N ALA A 81 -3.24 3.03 -6.89
CA ALA A 81 -4.64 2.67 -7.10
C ALA A 81 -5.25 3.44 -8.30
N LEU A 82 -4.91 4.72 -8.46
CA LEU A 82 -5.32 5.52 -9.61
C LEU A 82 -4.70 5.01 -10.91
N ALA A 83 -3.41 4.67 -10.92
CA ALA A 83 -2.75 4.09 -12.10
C ALA A 83 -3.36 2.75 -12.51
N LEU A 84 -3.69 1.90 -11.54
CA LEU A 84 -4.34 0.62 -11.76
C LEU A 84 -5.78 0.77 -12.27
N ASN A 85 -6.49 1.81 -11.84
CA ASN A 85 -7.83 2.17 -12.30
C ASN A 85 -7.86 2.71 -13.76
N SER A 86 -6.74 2.65 -14.49
CA SER A 86 -6.74 2.95 -15.93
C SER A 86 -7.51 1.89 -16.72
N GLN A 87 -8.35 2.35 -17.66
CA GLN A 87 -9.12 1.47 -18.52
C GLN A 87 -8.22 0.51 -19.34
N ASP A 88 -7.07 0.98 -19.83
CA ASP A 88 -6.12 0.15 -20.58
C ASP A 88 -5.57 -0.98 -19.71
N ARG A 89 -5.19 -0.67 -18.47
CA ARG A 89 -4.64 -1.65 -17.52
C ARG A 89 -5.68 -2.70 -17.15
N LEU A 90 -6.91 -2.26 -16.88
CA LEU A 90 -8.01 -3.17 -16.56
C LEU A 90 -8.44 -4.00 -17.77
N ASN A 91 -8.38 -3.45 -18.98
CA ASN A 91 -8.66 -4.19 -20.20
C ASN A 91 -7.64 -5.30 -20.44
N ASP A 92 -6.35 -5.10 -20.13
CA ASP A 92 -5.34 -6.16 -20.21
C ASP A 92 -5.69 -7.34 -19.27
N LEU A 93 -6.09 -7.04 -18.03
CA LEU A 93 -6.55 -8.06 -17.07
C LEU A 93 -7.86 -8.72 -17.52
N LEU A 94 -8.84 -7.95 -18.01
CA LEU A 94 -10.10 -8.47 -18.51
C LEU A 94 -9.91 -9.34 -19.75
N ALA A 95 -8.99 -8.98 -20.65
CA ALA A 95 -8.66 -9.79 -21.83
C ALA A 95 -8.07 -11.15 -21.43
N PHE A 96 -7.29 -11.20 -20.35
CA PHE A 96 -6.85 -12.46 -19.77
C PHE A 96 -8.03 -13.28 -19.24
N PHE A 97 -8.91 -12.67 -18.43
CA PHE A 97 -10.06 -13.34 -17.81
C PHE A 97 -11.12 -13.85 -18.77
N LEU A 98 -11.51 -13.00 -19.72
CA LEU A 98 -12.62 -13.26 -20.62
C LEU A 98 -12.20 -14.23 -21.72
N ASN A 99 -10.92 -14.61 -21.79
CA ASN A 99 -10.43 -15.68 -22.62
C ASN A 99 -10.57 -17.02 -21.87
N PRO A 100 -11.51 -17.91 -22.27
CA PRO A 100 -11.77 -19.15 -21.55
C PRO A 100 -10.57 -20.10 -21.51
N ALA A 101 -9.71 -20.07 -22.54
CA ALA A 101 -8.52 -20.92 -22.59
C ALA A 101 -7.49 -20.47 -21.56
N LYS A 102 -7.20 -19.16 -21.48
CA LYS A 102 -6.28 -18.60 -20.49
C LYS A 102 -6.83 -18.79 -19.07
N PHE A 103 -8.10 -18.44 -18.85
CA PHE A 103 -8.72 -18.54 -17.53
C PHE A 103 -8.73 -19.97 -16.99
N LYS A 104 -9.06 -20.98 -17.82
CA LYS A 104 -9.05 -22.40 -17.39
C LYS A 104 -7.64 -22.98 -17.21
N SER A 105 -6.60 -22.35 -17.75
CA SER A 105 -5.22 -22.83 -17.68
C SER A 105 -4.50 -22.47 -16.37
N ILE A 106 -5.00 -21.47 -15.63
CA ILE A 106 -4.44 -21.07 -14.34
C ILE A 106 -5.14 -21.80 -13.18
N SER A 107 -4.47 -21.88 -12.03
CA SER A 107 -5.00 -22.56 -10.84
C SER A 107 -6.29 -21.91 -10.34
N ILE A 108 -7.14 -22.70 -9.66
CA ILE A 108 -8.33 -22.16 -9.00
C ILE A 108 -7.97 -21.06 -7.99
N GLN A 109 -6.85 -21.17 -7.29
CA GLN A 109 -6.38 -20.15 -6.34
C GLN A 109 -6.13 -18.82 -7.03
N THR A 110 -5.41 -18.83 -8.15
CA THR A 110 -5.13 -17.64 -8.96
C THR A 110 -6.41 -17.02 -9.53
N GLN A 111 -7.35 -17.85 -10.00
CA GLN A 111 -8.65 -17.39 -10.47
C GLN A 111 -9.43 -16.67 -9.36
N LEU A 112 -9.53 -17.28 -8.18
CA LEU A 112 -10.24 -16.71 -7.04
C LEU A 112 -9.58 -15.44 -6.53
N LYS A 113 -8.24 -15.41 -6.42
CA LYS A 113 -7.48 -14.22 -6.01
C LYS A 113 -7.79 -13.04 -6.91
N LEU A 114 -7.68 -13.24 -8.22
CA LEU A 114 -7.85 -12.17 -9.17
C LEU A 114 -9.31 -11.66 -9.19
N LEU A 115 -10.29 -12.57 -9.05
CA LEU A 115 -11.71 -12.18 -8.93
C LEU A 115 -11.98 -11.38 -7.65
N SER A 116 -11.44 -11.83 -6.52
CA SER A 116 -11.61 -11.14 -5.23
C SER A 116 -10.94 -9.76 -5.24
N LEU A 117 -9.83 -9.59 -5.96
CA LEU A 117 -9.18 -8.29 -6.10
C LEU A 117 -10.06 -7.30 -6.87
N ILE A 118 -10.57 -7.68 -8.04
CA ILE A 118 -11.42 -6.77 -8.83
C ILE A 118 -12.72 -6.42 -8.08
N GLN A 119 -13.32 -7.38 -7.39
CA GLN A 119 -14.48 -7.13 -6.52
C GLN A 119 -14.13 -6.15 -5.40
N THR A 120 -13.04 -6.41 -4.68
CA THR A 120 -12.57 -5.56 -3.57
C THR A 120 -12.30 -4.15 -4.05
N TRP A 121 -11.63 -3.96 -5.18
CA TRP A 121 -11.35 -2.63 -5.73
C TRP A 121 -12.62 -1.90 -6.16
N ALA A 122 -13.57 -2.59 -6.81
CA ALA A 122 -14.85 -2.01 -7.20
C ALA A 122 -15.63 -1.47 -6.00
N ILE A 123 -15.63 -2.21 -4.89
CA ILE A 123 -16.29 -1.81 -3.63
C ILE A 123 -15.52 -0.69 -2.94
N THR A 124 -14.21 -0.87 -2.76
CA THR A 124 -13.35 0.04 -1.99
C THR A 124 -13.27 1.42 -2.61
N TYR A 125 -13.21 1.49 -3.95
CA TYR A 125 -12.99 2.73 -4.69
C TYR A 125 -14.26 3.33 -5.30
N LYS A 126 -15.46 2.81 -4.96
CA LYS A 126 -16.76 3.23 -5.52
C LYS A 126 -16.96 4.75 -5.64
N ASN A 127 -16.50 5.50 -4.63
CA ASN A 127 -16.64 6.96 -4.57
C ASN A 127 -15.29 7.68 -4.44
N THR A 128 -14.18 6.99 -4.73
CA THR A 128 -12.84 7.54 -4.51
C THR A 128 -12.33 8.31 -5.72
N PHE A 129 -12.60 7.81 -6.93
CA PHE A 129 -12.16 8.37 -8.21
C PHE A 129 -13.32 8.96 -9.01
N SER A 130 -13.05 9.93 -9.88
CA SER A 130 -14.05 10.53 -10.79
C SER A 130 -14.63 9.51 -11.78
N CYS A 131 -13.83 8.54 -12.21
CA CYS A 131 -14.25 7.41 -13.02
C CYS A 131 -13.80 6.11 -12.34
N ASN A 132 -14.74 5.30 -11.85
CA ASN A 132 -14.42 4.02 -11.21
C ASN A 132 -14.43 2.88 -12.25
N ASN A 133 -13.32 2.72 -12.97
CA ASN A 133 -13.20 1.66 -13.98
C ASN A 133 -13.17 0.26 -13.34
N PHE A 134 -12.86 0.13 -12.04
CA PHE A 134 -12.97 -1.13 -11.33
C PHE A 134 -14.41 -1.66 -11.29
N GLU A 135 -15.40 -0.79 -11.07
CA GLU A 135 -16.82 -1.19 -11.08
C GLU A 135 -17.27 -1.64 -12.48
N TYR A 136 -16.77 -0.98 -13.52
CA TYR A 136 -16.98 -1.42 -14.90
C TYR A 136 -16.36 -2.82 -15.15
N ALA A 137 -15.11 -3.03 -14.75
CA ALA A 137 -14.43 -4.32 -14.90
C ALA A 137 -15.15 -5.43 -14.14
N TYR A 138 -15.53 -5.19 -12.89
CA TYR A 138 -16.29 -6.13 -12.06
C TYR A 138 -17.64 -6.47 -12.69
N SER A 139 -18.37 -5.46 -13.18
CA SER A 139 -19.66 -5.66 -13.84
C SER A 139 -19.55 -6.53 -15.10
N ARG A 140 -18.46 -6.41 -15.86
CA ARG A 140 -18.22 -7.28 -17.03
C ARG A 140 -17.97 -8.73 -16.64
N LEU A 141 -17.17 -8.97 -15.61
CA LEU A 141 -16.91 -10.32 -15.09
C LEU A 141 -18.18 -10.98 -14.55
N LYS A 142 -19.05 -10.20 -13.90
CA LYS A 142 -20.35 -10.69 -13.43
C LYS A 142 -21.26 -11.12 -14.58
N LYS A 143 -21.31 -10.33 -15.65
CA LYS A 143 -22.12 -10.63 -16.85
C LYS A 143 -21.61 -11.86 -17.61
N SER A 144 -20.32 -12.16 -17.57
CA SER A 144 -19.75 -13.33 -18.25
C SER A 144 -19.94 -14.65 -17.51
N GLY A 145 -20.62 -14.65 -16.35
CA GLY A 145 -20.89 -15.87 -15.57
C GLY A 145 -19.65 -16.45 -14.85
N VAL A 146 -18.55 -15.70 -14.81
CA VAL A 146 -17.27 -16.13 -14.19
C VAL A 146 -17.32 -15.95 -12.65
N SER A 147 -18.29 -15.19 -12.11
CA SER A 147 -18.28 -14.69 -10.73
C SER A 147 -19.17 -15.44 -9.73
N SER A 148 -19.79 -16.56 -10.07
CA SER A 148 -20.90 -17.15 -9.28
C SER A 148 -20.52 -17.66 -7.88
N ASN A 149 -19.23 -17.79 -7.54
CA ASN A 149 -18.78 -18.39 -6.27
C ASN A 149 -17.92 -17.46 -5.39
N VAL A 150 -17.85 -16.15 -5.66
CA VAL A 150 -16.92 -15.23 -4.97
C VAL A 150 -17.56 -14.44 -3.82
N ASP A 151 -18.89 -14.48 -3.66
CA ASP A 151 -19.64 -13.67 -2.68
C ASP A 151 -19.33 -13.98 -1.18
N GLY A 152 -18.43 -14.92 -0.89
CA GLY A 152 -17.86 -15.15 0.44
C GLY A 152 -16.33 -15.17 0.50
N LEU A 153 -15.63 -15.06 -0.62
CA LEU A 153 -14.17 -15.11 -0.71
C LEU A 153 -13.56 -13.76 -0.34
N ARG A 154 -13.52 -13.50 0.96
CA ARG A 154 -12.73 -12.42 1.55
C ARG A 154 -11.30 -12.91 1.75
N ASN A 155 -10.58 -13.12 0.65
CA ASN A 155 -9.15 -13.33 0.80
C ASN A 155 -8.48 -11.98 1.12
N LEU A 156 -8.15 -11.76 2.40
CA LEU A 156 -7.79 -10.45 2.94
C LEU A 156 -6.28 -10.19 2.99
N HIS A 157 -5.44 -11.23 2.92
CA HIS A 157 -4.00 -11.03 3.01
C HIS A 157 -3.36 -10.92 1.62
N TRP A 158 -2.26 -10.17 1.56
CA TRP A 158 -1.37 -10.06 0.42
C TRP A 158 -0.01 -10.72 0.69
N LEU A 159 0.19 -11.30 1.88
CA LEU A 159 1.45 -11.96 2.22
C LEU A 159 1.72 -13.11 1.23
N PRO A 160 2.91 -13.17 0.62
CA PRO A 160 3.21 -14.09 -0.48
C PRO A 160 3.40 -15.56 -0.09
N ASP A 161 3.52 -15.86 1.21
CA ASP A 161 3.69 -17.20 1.77
C ASP A 161 2.41 -18.02 1.80
N ARG A 162 1.30 -17.50 1.28
CA ARG A 162 -0.03 -18.10 1.43
C ARG A 162 -0.88 -18.03 0.17
N ASP A 163 -1.68 -19.06 -0.02
CA ASP A 163 -2.71 -19.07 -1.05
C ASP A 163 -4.02 -18.44 -0.57
N VAL A 164 -5.05 -18.46 -1.43
CA VAL A 164 -6.35 -17.86 -1.12
C VAL A 164 -7.16 -18.55 -0.03
N PHE A 165 -6.71 -19.72 0.41
CA PHE A 165 -7.30 -20.50 1.48
C PHE A 165 -6.47 -20.42 2.76
N GLY A 166 -5.36 -19.67 2.75
CA GLY A 166 -4.43 -19.54 3.86
C GLY A 166 -3.42 -20.68 3.97
N ASN A 167 -3.33 -21.57 2.98
CA ASN A 167 -2.31 -22.64 2.99
C ASN A 167 -0.95 -22.05 2.64
N PHE A 168 0.10 -22.55 3.29
CA PHE A 168 1.47 -22.14 2.99
C PHE A 168 1.87 -22.49 1.55
N THR A 169 2.32 -21.49 0.80
CA THR A 169 2.92 -21.62 -0.54
C THR A 169 4.44 -21.64 -0.49
N GLU A 170 5.01 -21.21 0.65
CA GLU A 170 6.44 -21.12 0.91
C GLU A 170 6.81 -21.84 2.20
N SER A 171 7.97 -22.47 2.21
CA SER A 171 8.49 -23.20 3.38
C SER A 171 9.43 -22.37 4.26
N THR A 172 9.95 -21.26 3.72
CA THR A 172 10.96 -20.45 4.41
C THR A 172 10.28 -19.28 5.11
N PRO A 173 10.48 -19.08 6.42
CA PRO A 173 9.92 -17.94 7.12
C PRO A 173 10.57 -16.63 6.64
N TYR A 174 9.84 -15.54 6.72
CA TYR A 174 10.39 -14.22 6.38
C TYR A 174 11.48 -13.81 7.36
N ASN A 175 12.57 -13.25 6.82
CA ASN A 175 13.51 -12.49 7.66
C ASN A 175 12.91 -11.09 7.92
N LEU A 176 12.21 -10.96 9.04
CA LEU A 176 11.56 -9.72 9.46
C LEU A 176 12.56 -8.63 9.86
N GLN A 177 13.78 -9.01 10.25
CA GLN A 177 14.84 -8.04 10.58
C GLN A 177 15.27 -7.27 9.33
N ASP A 178 15.35 -7.93 8.17
CA ASP A 178 15.66 -7.25 6.91
C ASP A 178 14.54 -6.29 6.51
N VAL A 179 13.27 -6.70 6.69
CA VAL A 179 12.11 -5.85 6.41
C VAL A 179 12.10 -4.62 7.31
N ALA A 180 12.33 -4.80 8.61
CA ALA A 180 12.46 -3.71 9.57
C ALA A 180 13.63 -2.78 9.24
N SER A 181 14.74 -3.33 8.75
CA SER A 181 15.92 -2.56 8.34
C SER A 181 15.65 -1.70 7.10
N GLU A 182 14.95 -2.25 6.10
CA GLU A 182 14.49 -1.49 4.92
C GLU A 182 13.59 -0.32 5.34
N MET A 183 12.59 -0.59 6.19
CA MET A 183 11.70 0.44 6.72
C MET A 183 12.44 1.50 7.54
N SER A 184 13.44 1.10 8.33
CA SER A 184 14.31 2.02 9.06
C SER A 184 15.08 2.93 8.10
N SER A 185 15.60 2.39 7.00
CA SER A 185 16.31 3.15 5.97
C SER A 185 15.40 4.22 5.32
N GLU A 186 14.19 3.82 4.91
CA GLU A 186 13.18 4.75 4.36
C GLU A 186 12.89 5.90 5.34
N ASN A 187 12.62 5.57 6.61
CA ASN A 187 12.28 6.57 7.62
C ASN A 187 13.45 7.47 7.98
N LYS A 188 14.69 6.97 7.97
CA LYS A 188 15.90 7.81 8.18
C LYS A 188 16.02 8.90 7.11
N GLN A 189 15.74 8.58 5.86
CA GLN A 189 15.77 9.57 4.78
C GLN A 189 14.69 10.65 4.99
N LEU A 190 13.46 10.24 5.31
CA LEU A 190 12.38 11.18 5.60
C LEU A 190 12.66 12.03 6.85
N HIS A 191 13.31 11.45 7.86
CA HIS A 191 13.71 12.16 9.06
C HIS A 191 14.73 13.27 8.77
N ALA A 192 15.75 12.97 7.95
CA ALA A 192 16.74 13.97 7.52
C ALA A 192 16.09 15.12 6.73
N GLU A 193 15.07 14.80 5.93
CA GLU A 193 14.29 15.81 5.21
C GLU A 193 13.48 16.70 6.17
N LEU A 194 12.83 16.12 7.18
CA LEU A 194 12.14 16.87 8.24
C LEU A 194 13.10 17.79 9.01
N GLN A 195 14.31 17.32 9.34
CA GLN A 195 15.32 18.16 10.00
C GLN A 195 15.71 19.37 9.13
N THR A 196 15.83 19.17 7.82
CA THR A 196 16.11 20.24 6.86
C THR A 196 14.97 21.25 6.80
N ILE A 197 13.73 20.76 6.74
CA ILE A 197 12.52 21.61 6.77
C ILE A 197 12.45 22.42 8.06
N TYR A 198 12.66 21.79 9.21
CA TYR A 198 12.62 22.46 10.51
C TYR A 198 13.65 23.58 10.63
N LYS A 199 14.89 23.31 10.21
CA LYS A 199 15.97 24.31 10.23
C LYS A 199 15.63 25.51 9.35
N MET A 200 15.20 25.25 8.11
CA MET A 200 14.80 26.30 7.17
C MET A 200 13.64 27.14 7.73
N ALA A 201 12.60 26.51 8.28
CA ALA A 201 11.46 27.20 8.86
C ALA A 201 11.87 28.09 10.06
N SER A 202 12.77 27.59 10.90
CA SER A 202 13.27 28.34 12.06
C SER A 202 14.10 29.57 11.66
N GLU A 203 14.93 29.46 10.62
CA GLU A 203 15.75 30.55 10.10
C GLU A 203 14.91 31.65 9.43
N LEU A 204 13.89 31.27 8.66
CA LEU A 204 12.96 32.22 8.03
C LEU A 204 12.11 32.98 9.05
N LEU A 205 11.76 32.36 10.18
CA LEU A 205 11.01 33.02 11.26
C LEU A 205 11.89 33.92 12.14
N ALA A 206 13.19 33.60 12.27
CA ALA A 206 14.13 34.40 13.04
C ALA A 206 14.57 35.68 12.31
N THR A 207 14.49 35.71 10.99
CA THR A 207 14.76 36.89 10.17
C THR A 207 13.49 37.71 10.01
N THR A 208 13.46 38.93 10.54
CA THR A 208 12.31 39.87 10.58
C THR A 208 11.77 40.31 9.21
N SER A 209 12.23 39.67 8.12
CA SER A 209 11.80 39.85 6.72
C SER A 209 10.78 38.80 6.26
N GLY A 210 10.14 38.08 7.18
CA GLY A 210 9.14 37.02 6.91
C GLY A 210 7.92 37.44 6.05
N GLU A 211 7.79 38.73 5.71
CA GLU A 211 6.70 39.24 4.89
C GLU A 211 6.92 39.13 3.37
N GLY A 212 8.11 38.73 2.91
CA GLY A 212 8.38 38.52 1.48
C GLY A 212 7.55 37.38 0.87
N GLU A 213 6.99 37.59 -0.32
CA GLU A 213 6.22 36.56 -1.05
C GLU A 213 6.99 35.24 -1.22
N GLU A 214 8.31 35.33 -1.40
CA GLU A 214 9.18 34.15 -1.56
C GLU A 214 9.28 33.33 -0.27
N SER A 215 9.42 33.97 0.90
CA SER A 215 9.45 33.27 2.20
C SER A 215 8.13 32.57 2.49
N LYS A 216 6.99 33.23 2.18
CA LYS A 216 5.65 32.63 2.31
C LYS A 216 5.48 31.41 1.41
N LYS A 217 5.99 31.48 0.18
CA LYS A 217 5.98 30.35 -0.76
C LYS A 217 6.81 29.17 -0.23
N GLN A 218 8.02 29.43 0.28
CA GLN A 218 8.88 28.40 0.86
C GLN A 218 8.24 27.72 2.08
N LEU A 219 7.63 28.49 2.98
CA LEU A 219 6.90 27.94 4.13
C LEU A 219 5.67 27.12 3.71
N SER A 220 4.95 27.55 2.68
CA SER A 220 3.83 26.80 2.11
C SER A 220 4.27 25.47 1.50
N GLU A 221 5.35 25.48 0.72
CA GLU A 221 5.92 24.27 0.12
C GLU A 221 6.44 23.30 1.18
N ALA A 222 7.12 23.81 2.21
CA ALA A 222 7.57 23.01 3.35
C ALA A 222 6.41 22.43 4.18
N SER A 223 5.31 23.17 4.33
CA SER A 223 4.09 22.69 4.98
C SER A 223 3.45 21.55 4.19
N LYS A 224 3.33 21.73 2.87
CA LYS A 224 2.86 20.67 1.97
C LYS A 224 3.76 19.44 2.06
N ARG A 225 5.08 19.62 2.02
CA ARG A 225 6.03 18.51 2.08
C ARG A 225 6.00 17.77 3.41
N THR A 226 5.88 18.51 4.53
CA THR A 226 5.71 17.90 5.86
C THR A 226 4.44 17.04 5.93
N LEU A 227 3.35 17.47 5.29
CA LEU A 227 2.12 16.69 5.20
C LEU A 227 2.31 15.41 4.36
N GLU A 228 3.01 15.50 3.23
CA GLU A 228 3.35 14.34 2.39
C GLU A 228 4.22 13.33 3.16
N ILE A 229 5.23 13.80 3.90
CA ILE A 229 6.06 12.94 4.76
C ILE A 229 5.20 12.26 5.83
N LYS A 230 4.31 13.01 6.49
CA LYS A 230 3.38 12.44 7.48
C LYS A 230 2.53 11.32 6.88
N GLN A 231 2.00 11.51 5.68
CA GLN A 231 1.22 10.48 4.98
C GLN A 231 2.08 9.26 4.64
N ALA A 232 3.33 9.44 4.21
CA ALA A 232 4.25 8.34 3.91
C ALA A 232 4.63 7.52 5.16
N VAL A 233 4.82 8.19 6.31
CA VAL A 233 5.08 7.52 7.59
C VAL A 233 3.88 6.68 8.02
N TYR A 234 2.66 7.23 7.96
CA TYR A 234 1.44 6.48 8.28
C TYR A 234 1.18 5.31 7.33
N ALA A 235 1.46 5.47 6.03
CA ALA A 235 1.39 4.36 5.09
C ALA A 235 2.40 3.25 5.42
N SER A 236 3.58 3.61 5.94
CA SER A 236 4.61 2.64 6.34
C SER A 236 4.24 1.94 7.64
N GLN A 237 3.66 2.67 8.60
CA GLN A 237 3.12 2.08 9.82
C GLN A 237 1.96 1.12 9.54
N ALA A 238 1.04 1.50 8.64
CA ALA A 238 -0.05 0.64 8.22
C ALA A 238 0.45 -0.64 7.55
N PHE A 239 1.46 -0.53 6.68
CA PHE A 239 2.12 -1.69 6.06
C PHE A 239 2.72 -2.64 7.09
N TRP A 240 3.48 -2.13 8.07
CA TRP A 240 4.05 -2.94 9.14
C TRP A 240 2.98 -3.64 9.98
N ASN A 241 1.97 -2.89 10.42
CA ASN A 241 0.89 -3.44 11.23
C ASN A 241 0.14 -4.55 10.49
N ASP A 242 -0.07 -4.38 9.18
CA ASP A 242 -0.74 -5.37 8.35
C ASP A 242 0.09 -6.66 8.19
N ILE A 243 1.42 -6.56 8.11
CA ILE A 243 2.31 -7.73 8.17
C ILE A 243 2.12 -8.44 9.52
N ILE A 244 2.29 -7.71 10.62
CA ILE A 244 2.22 -8.27 11.97
C ILE A 244 0.88 -8.95 12.25
N ASP A 245 -0.21 -8.36 11.80
CA ASP A 245 -1.57 -8.89 12.00
C ASP A 245 -1.83 -10.21 11.25
N HIS A 246 -1.07 -10.48 10.18
CA HIS A 246 -1.28 -11.63 9.31
C HIS A 246 -0.14 -12.67 9.37
N LEU A 247 0.90 -12.43 10.17
CA LEU A 247 1.90 -13.44 10.49
C LEU A 247 1.31 -14.50 11.42
N GLU A 248 1.17 -15.76 10.97
CA GLU A 248 0.80 -16.86 11.87
C GLU A 248 2.00 -17.40 12.66
N THR A 249 3.17 -17.47 12.04
CA THR A 249 4.41 -17.90 12.68
C THR A 249 5.12 -16.71 13.30
N LYS A 250 5.20 -16.72 14.63
CA LYS A 250 5.93 -15.70 15.38
C LYS A 250 7.38 -16.15 15.56
N SER A 251 8.32 -15.38 15.03
CA SER A 251 9.74 -15.54 15.35
C SER A 251 9.98 -15.26 16.84
N GLU A 252 11.01 -15.87 17.43
CA GLU A 252 11.43 -15.60 18.81
C GLU A 252 11.75 -14.11 19.02
N ASP A 253 12.36 -13.48 18.02
CA ASP A 253 12.78 -12.07 18.05
C ASP A 253 11.64 -11.08 17.71
N LEU A 254 10.42 -11.56 17.44
CA LEU A 254 9.33 -10.74 16.89
C LEU A 254 9.01 -9.53 17.79
N GLU A 255 8.97 -9.72 19.11
CA GLU A 255 8.64 -8.64 20.04
C GLU A 255 9.76 -7.59 20.11
N GLU A 256 11.03 -7.99 20.01
CA GLU A 256 12.14 -7.05 19.94
C GLU A 256 12.08 -6.23 18.64
N ILE A 257 11.83 -6.88 17.51
CA ILE A 257 11.70 -6.23 16.20
C ILE A 257 10.52 -5.24 16.23
N LYS A 258 9.37 -5.62 16.78
CA LYS A 258 8.21 -4.74 16.95
C LYS A 258 8.55 -3.50 17.76
N LEU A 259 9.23 -3.66 18.90
CA LEU A 259 9.64 -2.54 19.74
C LEU A 259 10.61 -1.61 19.00
N SER A 260 11.54 -2.17 18.21
CA SER A 260 12.47 -1.40 17.39
C SER A 260 11.73 -0.56 16.33
N VAL A 261 10.79 -1.19 15.58
CA VAL A 261 9.99 -0.50 14.56
C VAL A 261 9.05 0.55 15.18
N GLN A 262 8.45 0.24 16.32
CA GLN A 262 7.59 1.18 17.05
C GLN A 262 8.35 2.46 17.45
N ARG A 263 9.58 2.33 17.96
CA ARG A 263 10.43 3.50 18.30
C ARG A 263 10.75 4.36 17.07
N ILE A 264 10.90 3.76 15.89
CA ILE A 264 11.11 4.51 14.65
C ILE A 264 9.89 5.40 14.36
N PHE A 265 8.68 4.85 14.46
CA PHE A 265 7.45 5.62 14.20
C PHE A 265 7.21 6.71 15.23
N GLU A 266 7.44 6.43 16.51
CA GLU A 266 7.35 7.43 17.59
C GLU A 266 8.33 8.60 17.35
N SER A 267 9.57 8.30 16.95
CA SER A 267 10.56 9.33 16.61
C SER A 267 10.15 10.17 15.40
N MET A 268 9.56 9.54 14.38
CA MET A 268 9.04 10.25 13.21
C MET A 268 7.86 11.15 13.56
N GLU A 269 6.92 10.67 14.39
CA GLU A 269 5.77 11.45 14.83
C GLU A 269 6.18 12.70 15.63
N GLN A 270 7.16 12.56 16.52
CA GLN A 270 7.75 13.70 17.22
C GLN A 270 8.34 14.72 16.25
N SER A 271 9.10 14.26 15.25
CA SER A 271 9.75 15.12 14.25
C SER A 271 8.74 15.87 13.38
N ILE A 272 7.69 15.18 12.94
CA ILE A 272 6.57 15.76 12.20
C ILE A 272 5.87 16.83 13.06
N THR A 273 5.68 16.56 14.35
CA THR A 273 5.06 17.51 15.28
C THR A 273 5.91 18.76 15.44
N TYR A 274 7.23 18.63 15.62
CA TYR A 274 8.13 19.77 15.69
C TYR A 274 8.12 20.61 14.41
N CYS A 275 8.19 19.97 13.23
CA CYS A 275 8.11 20.68 11.95
C CYS A 275 6.77 21.39 11.79
N SER A 276 5.66 20.70 12.08
CA SER A 276 4.32 21.27 11.98
C SER A 276 4.13 22.48 12.90
N ASN A 277 4.70 22.44 14.10
CA ASN A 277 4.63 23.55 15.04
C ASN A 277 5.48 24.74 14.58
N ALA A 278 6.70 24.49 14.08
CA ALA A 278 7.54 25.55 13.50
C ALA A 278 6.87 26.23 12.31
N LEU A 279 6.20 25.47 11.45
CA LEU A 279 5.55 25.98 10.24
C LEU A 279 4.21 26.70 10.51
N LYS A 280 3.53 26.41 11.64
CA LYS A 280 2.25 27.03 12.02
C LYS A 280 2.35 28.46 12.55
N THR A 281 3.56 29.00 12.67
CA THR A 281 3.78 30.34 13.26
C THR A 281 3.19 31.48 12.41
N GLU A 282 2.80 31.24 11.14
CA GLU A 282 1.89 32.13 10.39
C GLU A 282 1.08 31.34 9.34
N SER A 283 -0.04 30.72 9.70
CA SER A 283 -1.12 30.46 8.74
C SER A 283 -2.38 29.93 9.42
N SER A 284 -3.37 30.82 9.59
CA SER A 284 -4.78 30.45 9.64
C SER A 284 -5.21 29.99 8.23
N VAL A 285 -4.80 28.79 7.83
CA VAL A 285 -5.29 28.19 6.58
C VAL A 285 -6.34 27.14 6.93
N THR A 286 -7.53 27.42 6.40
CA THR A 286 -8.73 26.60 6.31
C THR A 286 -8.39 25.12 6.09
N PRO A 287 -9.10 24.18 6.75
CA PRO A 287 -8.84 22.77 6.59
C PRO A 287 -9.11 22.36 5.14
N VAL A 288 -8.06 22.17 4.35
CA VAL A 288 -8.13 21.32 3.16
C VAL A 288 -8.59 19.97 3.68
N SER A 289 -9.72 19.50 3.15
CA SER A 289 -10.35 18.23 3.48
C SER A 289 -9.30 17.12 3.56
N THR A 290 -8.82 16.86 4.77
CA THR A 290 -8.08 15.67 5.11
C THR A 290 -9.09 14.55 4.98
N ARG A 291 -9.09 13.86 3.84
CA ARG A 291 -9.74 12.56 3.79
C ARG A 291 -9.09 11.74 4.90
N PRO A 292 -9.87 11.21 5.85
CA PRO A 292 -9.31 10.36 6.87
C PRO A 292 -8.58 9.23 6.16
N PHE A 293 -7.36 8.95 6.61
CA PHE A 293 -6.73 7.66 6.38
C PHE A 293 -7.79 6.63 6.73
N ARG A 294 -8.31 5.90 5.74
CA ARG A 294 -9.39 4.95 6.01
C ARG A 294 -8.74 3.83 6.80
N PRO A 295 -9.06 3.65 8.10
CA PRO A 295 -8.78 2.37 8.70
C PRO A 295 -9.49 1.35 7.82
N PHE A 296 -8.81 0.26 7.49
CA PHE A 296 -9.50 -0.94 7.09
C PHE A 296 -10.55 -1.21 8.17
N THR A 297 -11.82 -1.01 7.84
CA THR A 297 -12.91 -1.53 8.67
C THR A 297 -12.82 -3.05 8.56
N LYS A 298 -11.99 -3.63 9.44
CA LYS A 298 -12.07 -5.04 9.79
C LYS A 298 -13.48 -5.26 10.34
N LEU A 299 -14.36 -5.82 9.51
CA LEU A 299 -15.49 -6.62 9.99
C LEU A 299 -14.89 -7.90 10.58
N LEU A 300 -14.28 -7.77 11.76
CA LEU A 300 -13.90 -8.90 12.60
C LEU A 300 -15.20 -9.50 13.13
N LYS A 301 -15.48 -10.73 12.69
CA LYS A 301 -16.42 -11.70 13.30
C LYS A 301 -17.59 -11.07 14.07
N GLY A 302 -18.66 -10.67 13.37
CA GLY A 302 -20.00 -10.57 13.95
C GLY A 302 -20.17 -9.75 15.24
N ARG A 303 -19.29 -8.80 15.56
CA ARG A 303 -19.47 -7.88 16.69
C ARG A 303 -19.01 -6.48 16.30
N LEU A 304 -19.96 -5.57 16.21
CA LEU A 304 -19.73 -4.14 15.97
C LEU A 304 -19.23 -3.51 17.27
N LEU A 305 -17.95 -3.15 17.32
CA LEU A 305 -17.37 -2.34 18.39
C LEU A 305 -17.22 -0.92 17.85
N ILE A 306 -18.10 -0.01 18.28
CA ILE A 306 -17.97 1.42 18.01
C ILE A 306 -17.21 2.02 19.19
N VAL A 307 -15.98 2.49 18.93
CA VAL A 307 -15.21 3.25 19.91
C VAL A 307 -15.37 4.73 19.56
N ASN A 308 -16.18 5.43 20.35
CA ASN A 308 -16.14 6.89 20.46
C ASN A 308 -15.52 7.23 21.81
N GLY A 309 -14.80 8.36 21.90
CA GLY A 309 -13.98 8.78 23.04
C GLY A 309 -14.49 8.37 24.43
N ASP A 310 -13.56 7.85 25.22
CA ASP A 310 -13.64 7.51 26.65
C ASP A 310 -14.76 6.61 27.15
N SER A 311 -15.53 5.94 26.28
CA SER A 311 -16.46 4.87 26.72
C SER A 311 -16.72 3.83 25.64
N ALA A 312 -16.41 2.56 25.95
CA ALA A 312 -16.79 1.41 25.13
C ALA A 312 -18.19 0.92 25.54
N VAL A 313 -19.15 0.92 24.61
CA VAL A 313 -20.46 0.28 24.79
C VAL A 313 -20.51 -0.99 23.93
N LEU A 314 -20.73 -2.12 24.59
CA LEU A 314 -20.81 -3.44 23.96
C LEU A 314 -22.27 -3.72 23.57
N LEU A 315 -22.61 -3.61 22.29
CA LEU A 315 -23.92 -4.04 21.79
C LEU A 315 -23.86 -5.51 21.40
N ILE A 316 -24.56 -6.35 22.16
CA ILE A 316 -24.81 -7.76 21.84
C ILE A 316 -26.18 -7.83 21.16
N SER A 317 -26.23 -8.15 19.87
CA SER A 317 -27.49 -8.61 19.25
C SER A 317 -27.53 -10.14 19.31
N GLN A 318 -28.65 -10.68 19.82
CA GLN A 318 -29.00 -12.09 19.77
C GLN A 318 -29.21 -12.57 18.33
#